data_AF-A0A7Y7VQL7-F1
#
_entry.id   AF-A0A7Y7VQL7-F1
#
_cell.length_a   1.000
_cell.length_b   1.000
_cell.length_c   1.000
_cell.angle_alpha   90.00
_cell.angle_beta   90.00
_cell.angle_gamma   90.00
#
_symmetry.space_group_name_H-M   'P 1'
#
loop_
_entity.id
_entity.type
_entity.pdbx_description
1 polymer ?
#
loop_
_entity_poly.entity_id
_entity_poly.type
_entity_poly.pdbx_seq_one_letter_code
_entity_poly.pdbx_strand_id
1 'polypeptide(L)'
;MTLNLTLLNDGVASQRVTLPQGKAFRLQAVAGNRYVITQGAEKAAAGPEHLLLRRVGKNLEIRQPGEDEPQLIIVDYYDLPGDVMGLDASGALHEYIHAADASIDADAFTDDQSAVMIMSRSSQGQVSAYSPLGDNGFLKAMAAFAGLLALGGGVLALQNQHSGKESPIPAPTIVQGHDERSGESASLQHGAITGNPQPDISGQGSAPGNLIHIYSNGECLGSGVVAVDGSWKITPLAMAEGRHQLTAVESTPPGKISAASVHFELHIDLTPPAVSLDNLADNVGSLTGDIPSGGLTNDTQPWLSGRSEPGAKIEITINGTVVGTAITDADGNWRFRTPLLEDGAQRISVTATDAVGNTSKPTADYRVEVDTQIAKPTISSVTDAVEGGVTGAIANDGTGLTNDARPVLSGKVEAGSLITIYDGSTAIHSFVSTTSDWAWQYPADASFSDGEHVLR
;
A
#
# COMPACT_ATOMS: atom_id res chain seq x y z
N MET A 1 -18.81 -21.37 -26.06
CA MET A 1 -20.26 -21.14 -25.79
C MET A 1 -20.42 -20.92 -24.28
N THR A 2 -21.58 -20.47 -23.82
CA THR A 2 -21.76 -20.20 -22.38
C THR A 2 -21.77 -21.49 -21.55
N LEU A 3 -20.84 -21.58 -20.61
CA LEU A 3 -20.80 -22.62 -19.59
C LEU A 3 -21.79 -22.32 -18.48
N ASN A 4 -22.18 -23.36 -17.76
CA ASN A 4 -23.02 -23.29 -16.58
C ASN A 4 -22.48 -24.26 -15.54
N LEU A 5 -22.58 -23.87 -14.28
CA LEU A 5 -22.14 -24.65 -13.13
C LEU A 5 -23.33 -25.05 -12.27
N THR A 6 -23.40 -26.33 -11.90
CA THR A 6 -24.32 -26.85 -10.89
C THR A 6 -23.50 -27.54 -9.81
N LEU A 7 -23.80 -27.32 -8.54
CA LEU A 7 -23.11 -28.01 -7.43
C LEU A 7 -23.95 -29.20 -6.99
N LEU A 8 -23.34 -30.34 -6.73
CA LEU A 8 -24.00 -31.47 -6.09
C LEU A 8 -23.37 -31.66 -4.72
N ASN A 9 -24.17 -31.58 -3.66
CA ASN A 9 -23.77 -31.97 -2.32
C ASN A 9 -24.59 -33.20 -1.92
N ASP A 10 -23.92 -34.32 -1.59
CA ASP A 10 -24.57 -35.60 -1.26
C ASP A 10 -25.62 -36.10 -2.28
N GLY A 11 -25.48 -35.72 -3.56
CA GLY A 11 -26.42 -36.09 -4.62
C GLY A 11 -27.62 -35.17 -4.77
N VAL A 12 -27.72 -34.11 -3.97
CA VAL A 12 -28.72 -33.04 -4.15
C VAL A 12 -28.12 -31.94 -5.01
N ALA A 13 -28.78 -31.67 -6.15
CA ALA A 13 -28.39 -30.59 -7.05
C ALA A 13 -28.74 -29.22 -6.47
N SER A 14 -27.76 -28.31 -6.52
CA SER A 14 -27.97 -26.88 -6.37
C SER A 14 -28.53 -26.27 -7.65
N GLN A 15 -28.76 -24.95 -7.63
CA GLN A 15 -29.20 -24.24 -8.82
C GLN A 15 -28.05 -24.12 -9.83
N ARG A 16 -28.38 -24.36 -11.11
CA ARG A 16 -27.52 -24.10 -12.25
C ARG A 16 -27.25 -22.60 -12.40
N VAL A 17 -25.99 -22.20 -12.31
CA VAL A 17 -25.51 -20.84 -12.53
C VAL A 17 -24.96 -20.74 -13.95
N THR A 18 -25.49 -19.83 -14.77
CA THR A 18 -24.89 -19.49 -16.06
C THR A 18 -23.68 -18.60 -15.83
N LEU A 19 -22.53 -19.00 -16.35
CA LEU A 19 -21.29 -18.25 -16.14
C LEU A 19 -21.28 -16.98 -17.02
N PRO A 20 -20.85 -15.82 -16.49
CA PRO A 20 -20.71 -14.59 -17.26
C PRO A 20 -19.69 -14.78 -18.39
N GLN A 21 -19.92 -14.12 -19.52
CA GLN A 21 -18.94 -14.08 -20.61
C GLN A 21 -17.94 -12.93 -20.40
N GLY A 22 -16.67 -13.18 -20.70
CA GLY A 22 -15.60 -12.18 -20.62
C GLY A 22 -15.04 -11.90 -19.22
N LYS A 23 -15.55 -12.57 -18.17
CA LYS A 23 -15.01 -12.50 -16.81
C LYS A 23 -15.18 -13.85 -16.12
N ALA A 24 -14.17 -14.31 -15.38
CA ALA A 24 -14.25 -15.56 -14.64
C ALA A 24 -15.27 -15.49 -13.51
N PHE A 25 -16.14 -16.49 -13.41
CA PHE A 25 -16.97 -16.70 -12.22
C PHE A 25 -16.11 -17.29 -11.10
N ARG A 26 -16.17 -16.74 -9.88
CA ARG A 26 -15.43 -17.26 -8.73
C ARG A 26 -16.37 -17.89 -7.72
N LEU A 27 -16.05 -19.10 -7.30
CA LEU A 27 -16.80 -19.86 -6.30
C LEU A 27 -15.84 -20.37 -5.23
N GLN A 28 -16.14 -20.16 -3.95
CA GLN A 28 -15.39 -20.80 -2.87
C GLN A 28 -15.61 -22.33 -2.88
N ALA A 29 -14.53 -23.09 -2.79
CA ALA A 29 -14.59 -24.54 -2.70
C ALA A 29 -15.32 -25.02 -1.45
N VAL A 30 -15.97 -26.17 -1.57
CA VAL A 30 -16.57 -26.89 -0.46
C VAL A 30 -16.12 -28.33 -0.55
N ALA A 31 -15.58 -28.85 0.55
CA ALA A 31 -15.09 -30.21 0.62
C ALA A 31 -16.21 -31.21 0.26
N GLY A 32 -15.93 -32.11 -0.68
CA GLY A 32 -16.84 -33.18 -1.09
C GLY A 32 -17.98 -32.76 -2.04
N ASN A 33 -18.03 -31.49 -2.46
CA ASN A 33 -18.98 -31.07 -3.49
C ASN A 33 -18.57 -31.59 -4.87
N ARG A 34 -19.56 -31.84 -5.75
CA ARG A 34 -19.30 -32.11 -7.17
C ARG A 34 -19.72 -30.92 -8.03
N TYR A 35 -18.81 -30.41 -8.85
CA TYR A 35 -18.96 -29.25 -9.72
C TYR A 35 -19.34 -29.70 -11.14
N VAL A 36 -20.63 -29.71 -11.43
CA VAL A 36 -21.18 -30.17 -12.72
C VAL A 36 -21.19 -29.04 -13.74
N ILE A 37 -20.42 -29.21 -14.81
CA ILE A 37 -20.28 -28.25 -15.90
C ILE A 37 -21.16 -28.66 -17.09
N THR A 38 -21.98 -27.73 -17.56
CA THR A 38 -22.87 -27.91 -18.72
C THR A 38 -22.73 -26.75 -19.71
N GLN A 39 -22.92 -26.97 -21.01
CA GLN A 39 -22.71 -25.95 -22.03
C GLN A 39 -23.98 -25.72 -22.88
N GLY A 40 -24.34 -24.45 -23.07
CA GLY A 40 -25.47 -24.06 -23.92
C GLY A 40 -26.72 -23.62 -23.16
N ALA A 41 -27.69 -23.09 -23.90
CA ALA A 41 -28.87 -22.42 -23.36
C ALA A 41 -30.00 -23.37 -22.94
N GLU A 42 -29.95 -24.64 -23.38
CA GLU A 42 -31.04 -25.58 -23.16
C GLU A 42 -31.00 -26.24 -21.78
N LYS A 43 -32.18 -26.60 -21.29
CA LYS A 43 -32.43 -27.14 -19.95
C LYS A 43 -31.80 -28.52 -19.71
N ALA A 44 -31.48 -29.26 -20.78
CA ALA A 44 -30.80 -30.56 -20.78
C ALA A 44 -29.44 -30.49 -21.50
N ALA A 45 -28.74 -29.37 -21.35
CA ALA A 45 -27.43 -29.17 -21.95
C ALA A 45 -26.41 -30.20 -21.44
N ALA A 46 -25.80 -30.92 -22.38
CA ALA A 46 -24.63 -31.73 -22.10
C ALA A 46 -23.46 -30.84 -21.61
N GLY A 47 -22.55 -31.43 -20.86
CA GLY A 47 -21.23 -30.89 -20.58
C GLY A 47 -20.41 -30.74 -21.86
N PRO A 48 -19.47 -29.79 -21.88
CA PRO A 48 -18.50 -29.73 -22.96
C PRO A 48 -17.69 -31.03 -23.04
N GLU A 49 -17.39 -31.52 -24.24
CA GLU A 49 -16.58 -32.75 -24.39
C GLU A 49 -15.16 -32.59 -23.82
N HIS A 50 -14.64 -31.37 -23.88
CA HIS A 50 -13.31 -31.00 -23.43
C HIS A 50 -13.37 -29.78 -22.49
N LEU A 51 -12.65 -29.87 -21.40
CA LEU A 51 -12.31 -28.74 -20.53
C LEU A 51 -10.79 -28.63 -20.43
N LEU A 52 -10.29 -27.43 -20.21
CA LEU A 52 -8.92 -27.21 -19.78
C LEU A 52 -8.98 -26.77 -18.32
N LEU A 53 -8.40 -27.60 -17.45
CA LEU A 53 -8.24 -27.32 -16.03
C LEU A 53 -6.80 -26.87 -15.78
N ARG A 54 -6.62 -25.89 -14.90
CA ARG A 54 -5.30 -25.42 -14.46
C ARG A 54 -5.30 -25.14 -12.96
N ARG A 55 -4.26 -25.59 -12.26
CA ARG A 55 -4.01 -25.16 -10.89
C ARG A 55 -3.29 -23.82 -10.88
N VAL A 56 -3.77 -22.89 -10.05
CA VAL A 56 -3.09 -21.62 -9.75
C VAL A 56 -3.11 -21.40 -8.24
N GLY A 57 -1.99 -21.71 -7.59
CA GLY A 57 -1.85 -21.75 -6.15
C GLY A 57 -2.81 -22.77 -5.51
N LYS A 58 -3.79 -22.27 -4.76
CA LYS A 58 -4.86 -23.07 -4.14
C LYS A 58 -6.12 -23.20 -5.00
N ASN A 59 -6.19 -22.47 -6.11
CA ASN A 59 -7.39 -22.38 -6.93
C ASN A 59 -7.35 -23.37 -8.10
N LEU A 60 -8.54 -23.82 -8.53
CA LEU A 60 -8.72 -24.55 -9.78
C LEU A 60 -9.41 -23.65 -10.80
N GLU A 61 -8.73 -23.38 -11.91
CA GLU A 61 -9.27 -22.65 -13.06
C GLU A 61 -9.83 -23.61 -14.11
N ILE A 62 -11.02 -23.31 -14.63
CA ILE A 62 -11.75 -24.12 -15.61
C ILE A 62 -12.12 -23.23 -16.81
N ARG A 63 -11.75 -23.69 -18.01
CA ARG A 63 -12.10 -23.04 -19.28
C ARG A 63 -12.38 -24.03 -20.39
N GLN A 64 -13.06 -23.56 -21.44
CA GLN A 64 -13.14 -24.32 -22.68
C GLN A 64 -11.87 -24.17 -23.52
N PRO A 65 -11.50 -25.17 -24.33
CA PRO A 65 -10.42 -25.01 -25.31
C PRO A 65 -10.66 -23.81 -26.24
N GLY A 66 -9.64 -22.97 -26.39
CA GLY A 66 -9.69 -21.78 -27.24
C GLY A 66 -10.11 -20.48 -26.53
N GLU A 67 -10.49 -20.54 -25.26
CA GLU A 67 -10.70 -19.35 -24.42
C GLU A 67 -9.37 -18.94 -23.76
N ASP A 68 -9.03 -17.65 -23.82
CA ASP A 68 -7.80 -17.12 -23.22
C ASP A 68 -7.90 -17.02 -21.70
N GLU A 69 -9.07 -16.59 -21.20
CA GLU A 69 -9.36 -16.39 -19.78
C GLU A 69 -10.17 -17.55 -19.19
N PRO A 70 -10.01 -17.86 -17.88
CA PRO A 70 -10.87 -18.83 -17.21
C PRO A 70 -12.32 -18.36 -17.16
N GLN A 71 -13.25 -19.29 -17.33
CA GLN A 71 -14.69 -19.02 -17.21
C GLN A 71 -15.20 -19.30 -15.80
N LEU A 72 -14.56 -20.23 -15.10
CA LEU A 72 -14.83 -20.58 -13.71
C LEU A 72 -13.51 -20.72 -12.96
N ILE A 73 -13.45 -20.19 -11.74
CA ILE A 73 -12.35 -20.38 -10.79
C ILE A 73 -12.97 -20.87 -9.49
N ILE A 74 -12.59 -22.07 -9.08
CA ILE A 74 -12.96 -22.62 -7.79
C ILE A 74 -11.84 -22.27 -6.81
N VAL A 75 -12.13 -21.32 -5.91
CA VAL A 75 -11.17 -20.75 -4.96
C VAL A 75 -10.91 -21.74 -3.82
N ASP A 76 -9.65 -21.92 -3.46
CA ASP A 76 -9.19 -22.89 -2.44
C ASP A 76 -9.58 -24.35 -2.68
N TYR A 77 -9.83 -24.71 -3.94
CA TYR A 77 -10.15 -26.07 -4.37
C TYR A 77 -9.18 -27.12 -3.80
N TYR A 78 -7.87 -26.84 -3.79
CA TYR A 78 -6.88 -27.81 -3.33
C TYR A 78 -6.79 -27.94 -1.80
N ASP A 79 -7.39 -27.03 -1.04
CA ASP A 79 -7.55 -27.17 0.41
C ASP A 79 -8.87 -27.89 0.75
N LEU A 80 -9.88 -27.80 -0.12
CA LEU A 80 -11.22 -28.36 0.04
C LEU A 80 -11.69 -29.06 -1.26
N PRO A 81 -11.07 -30.19 -1.63
CA PRO A 81 -11.28 -30.81 -2.94
C PRO A 81 -12.70 -31.35 -3.15
N GLY A 82 -13.07 -31.52 -4.42
CA GLY A 82 -14.34 -32.10 -4.84
C GLY A 82 -14.38 -32.38 -6.35
N ASP A 83 -15.34 -33.14 -6.86
CA ASP A 83 -15.24 -33.70 -8.21
C ASP A 83 -15.67 -32.72 -9.31
N VAL A 84 -14.94 -32.62 -10.42
CA VAL A 84 -15.40 -31.88 -11.61
C VAL A 84 -16.12 -32.83 -12.57
N MET A 85 -17.40 -32.56 -12.81
CA MET A 85 -18.31 -33.46 -13.51
C MET A 85 -18.96 -32.79 -14.72
N GLY A 86 -19.52 -33.59 -15.63
CA GLY A 86 -20.37 -33.13 -16.74
C GLY A 86 -21.57 -34.05 -16.92
N LEU A 87 -22.53 -33.60 -17.73
CA LEU A 87 -23.68 -34.43 -18.14
C LEU A 87 -23.52 -34.86 -19.60
N ASP A 88 -23.88 -36.08 -19.94
CA ASP A 88 -24.04 -36.42 -21.36
C ASP A 88 -25.41 -35.97 -21.89
N ALA A 89 -25.66 -36.19 -23.19
CA ALA A 89 -26.92 -35.83 -23.83
C ALA A 89 -28.16 -36.57 -23.26
N SER A 90 -27.96 -37.66 -22.52
CA SER A 90 -29.02 -38.40 -21.82
C SER A 90 -29.25 -37.89 -20.40
N GLY A 91 -28.40 -36.98 -19.90
CA GLY A 91 -28.42 -36.49 -18.52
C GLY A 91 -27.70 -37.42 -17.53
N ALA A 92 -26.93 -38.40 -18.01
CA ALA A 92 -26.10 -39.21 -17.13
C ALA A 92 -24.88 -38.41 -16.67
N LEU A 93 -24.49 -38.59 -15.41
CA LEU A 93 -23.39 -37.86 -14.79
C LEU A 93 -22.08 -38.58 -15.07
N HIS A 94 -21.11 -37.86 -15.61
CA HIS A 94 -19.78 -38.36 -15.94
C HIS A 94 -18.73 -37.45 -15.32
N GLU A 95 -17.62 -38.04 -14.94
CA GLU A 95 -16.47 -37.33 -14.40
C GLU A 95 -15.58 -36.80 -15.52
N TYR A 96 -14.93 -35.66 -15.32
CA TYR A 96 -13.89 -35.20 -16.22
C TYR A 96 -12.55 -35.84 -15.84
N ILE A 97 -12.03 -36.68 -16.73
CA ILE A 97 -10.78 -37.43 -16.54
C ILE A 97 -9.68 -36.90 -17.45
N HIS A 98 -8.42 -37.11 -17.06
CA HIS A 98 -7.27 -36.66 -17.82
C HIS A 98 -7.17 -37.39 -19.17
N ALA A 99 -7.01 -36.64 -20.26
CA ALA A 99 -7.10 -37.21 -21.62
C ALA A 99 -5.99 -38.22 -21.97
N ALA A 100 -4.82 -38.13 -21.33
CA ALA A 100 -3.65 -38.93 -21.71
C ALA A 100 -3.58 -40.32 -21.03
N ASP A 101 -4.11 -40.44 -19.82
CA ASP A 101 -3.95 -41.61 -18.95
C ASP A 101 -5.26 -42.05 -18.29
N ALA A 102 -6.37 -41.35 -18.55
CA ALA A 102 -7.69 -41.62 -17.99
C ALA A 102 -7.72 -41.62 -16.45
N SER A 103 -6.77 -40.93 -15.81
CA SER A 103 -6.75 -40.71 -14.36
C SER A 103 -7.77 -39.63 -13.96
N ILE A 104 -8.21 -39.68 -12.70
CA ILE A 104 -9.37 -38.92 -12.20
C ILE A 104 -9.01 -37.54 -11.63
N ASP A 105 -7.75 -37.28 -11.28
CA ASP A 105 -7.54 -36.30 -10.21
C ASP A 105 -7.17 -34.91 -10.71
N ALA A 106 -8.19 -34.05 -10.89
CA ALA A 106 -7.99 -32.60 -10.85
C ALA A 106 -7.27 -32.15 -9.55
N ASP A 107 -7.46 -32.92 -8.47
CA ASP A 107 -6.83 -32.76 -7.15
C ASP A 107 -5.32 -33.06 -7.16
N ALA A 108 -4.82 -33.78 -8.16
CA ALA A 108 -3.42 -34.19 -8.23
C ALA A 108 -2.52 -33.20 -8.97
N PHE A 109 -3.06 -32.09 -9.49
CA PHE A 109 -2.26 -31.10 -10.20
C PHE A 109 -1.25 -30.46 -9.25
N THR A 110 0.00 -30.42 -9.69
CA THR A 110 1.02 -29.54 -9.11
C THR A 110 0.75 -28.09 -9.50
N ASP A 111 1.35 -27.14 -8.78
CA ASP A 111 1.10 -25.72 -9.06
C ASP A 111 1.51 -25.36 -10.49
N ASP A 112 0.74 -24.47 -11.12
CA ASP A 112 0.82 -24.11 -12.54
C ASP A 112 0.57 -25.23 -13.56
N GLN A 113 0.30 -26.46 -13.12
CA GLN A 113 -0.02 -27.55 -14.03
C GLN A 113 -1.40 -27.34 -14.67
N SER A 114 -1.48 -27.62 -15.97
CA SER A 114 -2.72 -27.62 -16.73
C SER A 114 -2.90 -28.91 -17.50
N ALA A 115 -4.14 -29.34 -17.66
CA ALA A 115 -4.46 -30.47 -18.52
C ALA A 115 -5.77 -30.29 -19.26
N VAL A 116 -5.88 -30.98 -20.39
CA VAL A 116 -7.15 -31.17 -21.08
C VAL A 116 -7.84 -32.37 -20.44
N MET A 117 -9.04 -32.12 -19.94
CA MET A 117 -9.91 -33.12 -19.36
C MET A 117 -10.99 -33.48 -20.36
N ILE A 118 -11.32 -34.76 -20.43
CA ILE A 118 -12.38 -35.31 -21.27
C ILE A 118 -13.45 -35.96 -20.40
N MET A 119 -14.70 -35.87 -20.83
CA MET A 119 -15.78 -36.56 -20.15
C MET A 119 -15.56 -38.08 -20.20
N SER A 120 -15.62 -38.74 -19.05
CA SER A 120 -15.41 -40.19 -18.95
C SER A 120 -16.52 -40.97 -19.66
N ARG A 121 -16.25 -42.24 -19.95
CA ARG A 121 -17.25 -43.16 -20.55
C ARG A 121 -18.10 -43.88 -19.51
N SER A 122 -17.75 -43.76 -18.23
CA SER A 122 -18.35 -44.50 -17.12
C SER A 122 -19.25 -43.56 -16.33
N SER A 123 -20.56 -43.76 -16.41
CA SER A 123 -21.51 -42.91 -15.67
C SER A 123 -21.50 -43.23 -14.18
N GLN A 124 -21.47 -42.20 -13.33
CA GLN A 124 -21.57 -42.29 -11.86
C GLN A 124 -23.02 -42.25 -11.36
N GLY A 125 -24.00 -42.51 -12.24
CA GLY A 125 -25.44 -42.50 -11.95
C GLY A 125 -26.24 -41.49 -12.78
N GLN A 126 -27.54 -41.41 -12.53
CA GLN A 126 -28.43 -40.39 -13.12
C GLN A 126 -28.75 -39.31 -12.09
N VAL A 127 -28.64 -38.05 -12.50
CA VAL A 127 -29.25 -36.95 -11.74
C VAL A 127 -30.73 -36.93 -12.12
N SER A 128 -31.63 -37.20 -11.17
CA SER A 128 -33.08 -37.17 -11.43
C SER A 128 -33.45 -35.81 -12.03
N ALA A 129 -34.14 -35.85 -13.17
CA ALA A 129 -34.45 -34.70 -14.00
C ALA A 129 -34.99 -33.53 -13.17
N TYR A 130 -34.43 -32.36 -13.49
CA TYR A 130 -34.92 -31.02 -13.15
C TYR A 130 -36.37 -31.01 -12.69
N SER A 131 -36.61 -30.72 -11.40
CA SER A 131 -37.92 -30.20 -11.01
C SER A 131 -38.03 -28.80 -11.62
N PRO A 132 -39.03 -28.52 -12.48
CA PRO A 132 -39.12 -27.25 -13.18
C PRO A 132 -39.47 -26.16 -12.16
N LEU A 133 -38.45 -25.46 -11.67
CA LEU A 133 -38.67 -24.12 -11.15
C LEU A 133 -38.74 -23.19 -12.35
N GLY A 134 -39.92 -22.55 -12.46
CA GLY A 134 -40.38 -21.82 -13.61
C GLY A 134 -39.35 -20.86 -14.20
N ASP A 135 -39.35 -20.82 -15.53
CA ASP A 135 -38.63 -19.86 -16.33
C ASP A 135 -38.67 -18.46 -15.71
N ASN A 136 -37.49 -17.87 -15.57
CA ASN A 136 -37.25 -16.44 -15.33
C ASN A 136 -37.29 -15.91 -13.89
N GLY A 137 -37.36 -16.72 -12.84
CA GLY A 137 -37.28 -16.20 -11.46
C GLY A 137 -35.91 -15.59 -11.11
N PHE A 138 -34.84 -16.34 -11.36
CA PHE A 138 -33.48 -15.95 -10.96
C PHE A 138 -32.89 -14.82 -11.80
N LEU A 139 -32.94 -14.89 -13.14
CA LEU A 139 -32.42 -13.80 -14.00
C LEU A 139 -33.27 -12.52 -13.96
N LYS A 140 -34.60 -12.58 -13.77
CA LYS A 140 -35.40 -11.37 -13.56
C LYS A 140 -35.18 -10.78 -12.17
N ALA A 141 -34.96 -11.60 -11.13
CA ALA A 141 -34.58 -11.12 -9.81
C ALA A 141 -33.19 -10.45 -9.86
N MET A 142 -32.20 -11.07 -10.48
CA MET A 142 -30.84 -10.53 -10.64
C MET A 142 -30.80 -9.24 -11.47
N ALA A 143 -31.52 -9.18 -12.60
CA ALA A 143 -31.63 -7.96 -13.42
C ALA A 143 -32.41 -6.85 -12.71
N ALA A 144 -33.42 -7.19 -11.89
CA ALA A 144 -34.13 -6.22 -11.06
C ALA A 144 -33.28 -5.72 -9.88
N PHE A 145 -32.45 -6.56 -9.27
CA PHE A 145 -31.54 -6.16 -8.19
C PHE A 145 -30.39 -5.28 -8.68
N ALA A 146 -29.77 -5.61 -9.82
CA ALA A 146 -28.74 -4.78 -10.44
C ALA A 146 -29.29 -3.39 -10.85
N GLY A 147 -30.55 -3.31 -11.28
CA GLY A 147 -31.21 -2.05 -11.64
C GLY A 147 -31.70 -1.20 -10.46
N LEU A 148 -32.10 -1.82 -9.33
CA LEU A 148 -32.62 -1.10 -8.16
C LEU A 148 -31.54 -0.62 -7.18
N LEU A 149 -30.40 -1.31 -7.09
CA LEU A 149 -29.31 -0.91 -6.18
C LEU A 149 -28.60 0.38 -6.63
N ALA A 150 -28.71 0.77 -7.90
CA ALA A 150 -28.18 2.04 -8.41
C ALA A 150 -28.97 3.28 -7.95
N LEU A 151 -30.14 3.13 -7.32
CA LEU A 151 -31.04 4.24 -6.98
C LEU A 151 -31.12 4.59 -5.48
N GLY A 152 -30.23 4.05 -4.63
CA GLY A 152 -30.12 4.50 -3.24
C GLY A 152 -31.43 4.38 -2.46
N GLY A 153 -31.71 3.17 -1.96
CA GLY A 153 -32.77 2.94 -0.97
C GLY A 153 -34.13 2.54 -1.56
N GLY A 154 -34.51 1.29 -1.34
CA GLY A 154 -35.85 0.79 -1.63
C GLY A 154 -35.89 -0.72 -1.77
N VAL A 155 -36.21 -1.43 -0.69
CA VAL A 155 -36.45 -2.87 -0.69
C VAL A 155 -37.74 -3.14 -1.47
N LEU A 156 -37.63 -3.66 -2.70
CA LEU A 156 -38.75 -4.29 -3.38
C LEU A 156 -38.58 -5.81 -3.33
N ALA A 157 -39.39 -6.43 -2.48
CA ALA A 157 -39.57 -7.88 -2.47
C ALA A 157 -40.28 -8.29 -3.78
N LEU A 158 -39.56 -8.95 -4.67
CA LEU A 158 -40.18 -9.60 -5.84
C LEU A 158 -40.88 -10.88 -5.38
N GLN A 159 -42.19 -10.77 -5.14
CA GLN A 159 -43.08 -11.90 -4.88
C GLN A 159 -43.12 -12.82 -6.11
N ASN A 160 -42.53 -14.01 -5.95
CA ASN A 160 -42.68 -15.10 -6.91
C ASN A 160 -44.10 -15.68 -6.75
N GLN A 161 -44.98 -15.49 -7.75
CA GLN A 161 -46.36 -15.97 -7.69
C GLN A 161 -46.43 -17.50 -7.89
N HIS A 162 -46.32 -18.25 -6.81
CA HIS A 162 -46.91 -19.60 -6.71
C HIS A 162 -47.75 -19.69 -5.42
N SER A 163 -49.01 -20.09 -5.55
CA SER A 163 -50.06 -20.05 -4.53
C SER A 163 -49.96 -21.15 -3.47
N GLY A 164 -48.83 -21.22 -2.78
CA GLY A 164 -48.64 -22.03 -1.56
C GLY A 164 -47.98 -21.16 -0.50
N LYS A 165 -48.38 -21.29 0.77
CA LYS A 165 -47.77 -20.59 1.92
C LYS A 165 -46.34 -21.11 2.17
N GLU A 166 -45.42 -20.85 1.27
CA GLU A 166 -44.00 -21.07 1.52
C GLU A 166 -43.43 -19.84 2.20
N SER A 167 -42.80 -20.03 3.36
CA SER A 167 -42.12 -18.96 4.07
C SER A 167 -40.98 -18.40 3.20
N PRO A 168 -40.82 -17.07 3.09
CA PRO A 168 -39.69 -16.48 2.38
C PRO A 168 -38.38 -16.85 3.09
N ILE A 169 -37.30 -17.01 2.31
CA ILE A 169 -35.96 -17.19 2.88
C ILE A 169 -35.59 -15.89 3.60
N PRO A 170 -35.21 -15.93 4.89
CA PRO A 170 -34.68 -14.77 5.59
C PRO A 170 -33.49 -14.18 4.84
N ALA A 171 -33.34 -12.84 4.84
CA ALA A 171 -32.13 -12.24 4.30
C ALA A 171 -30.91 -12.72 5.11
N PRO A 172 -29.79 -13.09 4.46
CA PRO A 172 -28.56 -13.36 5.18
C PRO A 172 -28.06 -12.07 5.84
N THR A 173 -27.18 -12.20 6.83
CA THR A 173 -26.55 -11.04 7.46
C THR A 173 -25.07 -11.00 7.08
N ILE A 174 -24.58 -9.85 6.64
CA ILE A 174 -23.14 -9.55 6.68
C ILE A 174 -22.83 -9.15 8.12
N VAL A 175 -21.97 -9.91 8.79
CA VAL A 175 -21.58 -9.63 10.17
C VAL A 175 -20.30 -8.81 10.20
N GLN A 176 -19.34 -9.13 9.34
CA GLN A 176 -18.00 -8.57 9.45
C GLN A 176 -17.19 -8.66 8.15
N GLY A 177 -16.26 -7.72 7.99
CA GLY A 177 -15.12 -7.86 7.07
C GLY A 177 -13.83 -8.15 7.85
N HIS A 178 -12.84 -8.80 7.24
CA HIS A 178 -11.54 -9.04 7.85
C HIS A 178 -10.42 -8.55 6.94
N ASP A 179 -9.48 -7.81 7.52
CA ASP A 179 -8.25 -7.36 6.85
C ASP A 179 -7.06 -8.15 7.39
N GLU A 180 -6.34 -8.86 6.51
CA GLU A 180 -5.18 -9.68 6.86
C GLU A 180 -3.84 -9.01 6.54
N ARG A 181 -3.82 -7.77 6.03
CA ARG A 181 -2.58 -7.11 5.55
C ARG A 181 -1.54 -6.87 6.66
N SER A 182 -1.92 -6.85 7.93
CA SER A 182 -1.02 -6.67 9.08
C SER A 182 -0.46 -7.98 9.67
N GLY A 183 -0.80 -9.15 9.13
CA GLY A 183 -0.47 -10.44 9.75
C GLY A 183 -1.32 -10.78 10.99
N GLU A 184 -2.23 -9.88 11.37
CA GLU A 184 -3.30 -10.09 12.35
C GLU A 184 -4.63 -9.78 11.66
N SER A 185 -5.56 -10.74 11.60
CA SER A 185 -6.87 -10.53 10.97
C SER A 185 -7.69 -9.50 11.76
N ALA A 186 -7.64 -8.23 11.36
CA ALA A 186 -8.38 -7.16 12.01
C ALA A 186 -9.85 -7.18 11.56
N SER A 187 -10.73 -7.11 12.55
CA SER A 187 -12.18 -7.03 12.38
C SER A 187 -12.61 -5.66 11.85
N LEU A 188 -13.14 -5.60 10.63
CA LEU A 188 -13.69 -4.39 10.01
C LEU A 188 -15.15 -4.18 10.43
N GLN A 189 -15.47 -2.97 10.87
CA GLN A 189 -16.83 -2.54 11.20
C GLN A 189 -17.50 -1.87 9.99
N HIS A 190 -18.83 -1.72 10.03
CA HIS A 190 -19.55 -0.94 9.03
C HIS A 190 -19.00 0.50 8.97
N GLY A 191 -18.60 0.94 7.78
CA GLY A 191 -17.98 2.25 7.54
C GLY A 191 -16.47 2.29 7.73
N ALA A 192 -15.81 1.14 7.94
CA ALA A 192 -14.35 1.09 8.06
C ALA A 192 -13.64 1.47 6.76
N ILE A 193 -12.43 2.01 6.91
CA ILE A 193 -11.48 2.26 5.82
C ILE A 193 -10.42 1.15 5.88
N THR A 194 -10.05 0.57 4.75
CA THR A 194 -9.00 -0.45 4.65
C THR A 194 -8.21 -0.28 3.36
N GLY A 195 -6.92 -0.58 3.43
CA GLY A 195 -6.09 -0.67 2.23
C GLY A 195 -6.13 -2.02 1.54
N ASN A 196 -6.81 -3.02 2.11
CA ASN A 196 -6.96 -4.32 1.48
C ASN A 196 -8.11 -4.29 0.46
N PRO A 197 -7.85 -4.46 -0.85
CA PRO A 197 -8.91 -4.48 -1.86
C PRO A 197 -9.73 -5.79 -1.86
N GLN A 198 -9.30 -6.82 -1.12
CA GLN A 198 -9.95 -8.13 -1.01
C GLN A 198 -10.12 -8.56 0.45
N PRO A 199 -10.86 -7.80 1.27
CA PRO A 199 -11.13 -8.20 2.64
C PRO A 199 -12.09 -9.39 2.65
N ASP A 200 -11.85 -10.35 3.53
CA ASP A 200 -12.75 -11.48 3.68
C ASP A 200 -14.06 -11.02 4.31
N ILE A 201 -15.19 -11.36 3.70
CA ILE A 201 -16.52 -11.00 4.19
C ILE A 201 -17.17 -12.23 4.81
N SER A 202 -17.71 -12.09 6.01
CA SER A 202 -18.33 -13.19 6.75
C SER A 202 -19.71 -12.84 7.28
N GLY A 203 -20.50 -13.87 7.57
CA GLY A 203 -21.86 -13.66 8.05
C GLY A 203 -22.61 -14.92 8.44
N GLN A 204 -23.95 -14.79 8.48
CA GLN A 204 -24.87 -15.88 8.78
C GLN A 204 -25.88 -16.07 7.65
N GLY A 205 -26.15 -17.33 7.32
CA GLY A 205 -27.16 -17.77 6.37
C GLY A 205 -28.29 -18.54 7.06
N SER A 206 -29.37 -18.75 6.33
CA SER A 206 -30.59 -19.37 6.87
C SER A 206 -30.50 -20.89 7.01
N ALA A 207 -29.75 -21.58 6.13
CA ALA A 207 -29.59 -23.03 6.18
C ALA A 207 -28.29 -23.52 5.53
N PRO A 208 -27.65 -24.57 6.07
CA PRO A 208 -26.46 -25.18 5.47
C PRO A 208 -26.67 -25.62 4.01
N GLY A 209 -25.64 -25.46 3.19
CA GLY A 209 -25.65 -25.82 1.77
C GLY A 209 -26.30 -24.78 0.85
N ASN A 210 -26.92 -23.72 1.39
CA ASN A 210 -27.34 -22.57 0.60
C ASN A 210 -26.12 -21.78 0.10
N LEU A 211 -26.29 -21.05 -1.00
CA LEU A 211 -25.26 -20.14 -1.53
C LEU A 211 -25.53 -18.71 -1.10
N ILE A 212 -24.48 -18.05 -0.63
CA ILE A 212 -24.41 -16.61 -0.44
C ILE A 212 -23.73 -16.00 -1.64
N HIS A 213 -24.28 -14.91 -2.14
CA HIS A 213 -23.70 -14.10 -3.21
C HIS A 213 -23.49 -12.68 -2.68
N ILE A 214 -22.25 -12.18 -2.76
CA ILE A 214 -21.87 -10.83 -2.32
C ILE A 214 -21.84 -9.91 -3.53
N TYR A 215 -22.46 -8.74 -3.37
CA TYR A 215 -22.48 -7.69 -4.37
C TYR A 215 -21.89 -6.42 -3.82
N SER A 216 -21.24 -5.65 -4.69
CA SER A 216 -20.92 -4.25 -4.46
C SER A 216 -21.55 -3.42 -5.57
N ASN A 217 -22.36 -2.42 -5.21
CA ASN A 217 -22.96 -1.48 -6.17
C ASN A 217 -23.68 -2.18 -7.35
N GLY A 218 -24.24 -3.37 -7.12
CA GLY A 218 -24.95 -4.18 -8.11
C GLY A 218 -24.11 -5.20 -8.89
N GLU A 219 -22.77 -5.20 -8.75
CA GLU A 219 -21.89 -6.20 -9.35
C GLU A 219 -21.62 -7.37 -8.38
N CYS A 220 -21.74 -8.61 -8.84
CA CYS A 220 -21.39 -9.78 -8.03
C CYS A 220 -19.86 -9.87 -7.86
N LEU A 221 -19.41 -9.84 -6.62
CA LEU A 221 -18.00 -9.95 -6.24
C LEU A 221 -17.57 -11.38 -5.93
N GLY A 222 -18.51 -12.28 -5.66
CA GLY A 222 -18.21 -13.68 -5.37
C GLY A 222 -19.34 -14.39 -4.65
N SER A 223 -19.20 -15.71 -4.54
CA SER A 223 -20.17 -16.58 -3.88
C SER A 223 -19.51 -17.59 -2.96
N GLY A 224 -20.20 -17.97 -1.90
CA GLY A 224 -19.76 -18.96 -0.92
C GLY A 224 -20.91 -19.75 -0.35
N VAL A 225 -20.63 -20.82 0.38
CA VAL A 225 -21.65 -21.75 0.88
C VAL A 225 -21.87 -21.53 2.37
N VAL A 226 -23.12 -21.62 2.81
CA VAL A 226 -23.49 -21.64 4.22
C VAL A 226 -23.06 -22.97 4.82
N ALA A 227 -22.19 -22.91 5.83
CA ALA A 227 -21.69 -24.06 6.57
C ALA A 227 -22.78 -24.68 7.46
N VAL A 228 -22.48 -25.85 8.05
CA VAL A 228 -23.40 -26.61 8.91
C VAL A 228 -23.87 -25.82 10.13
N ASP A 229 -23.03 -24.90 10.63
CA ASP A 229 -23.33 -24.03 11.76
C ASP A 229 -24.07 -22.73 11.35
N GLY A 230 -24.39 -22.55 10.06
CA GLY A 230 -25.04 -21.36 9.54
C GLY A 230 -24.07 -20.24 9.14
N SER A 231 -22.78 -20.37 9.43
CA SER A 231 -21.77 -19.37 9.07
C SER A 231 -21.40 -19.43 7.58
N TRP A 232 -20.87 -18.33 7.05
CA TRP A 232 -20.25 -18.31 5.73
C TRP A 232 -19.10 -17.29 5.71
N LYS A 233 -18.13 -17.52 4.82
CA LYS A 233 -16.98 -16.65 4.56
C LYS A 233 -16.70 -16.61 3.05
N ILE A 234 -16.49 -15.42 2.51
CA ILE A 234 -16.24 -15.18 1.08
C ILE A 234 -15.09 -14.17 0.94
N THR A 235 -14.05 -14.54 0.20
CA THR A 235 -13.05 -13.59 -0.30
C THR A 235 -13.55 -13.01 -1.63
N PRO A 236 -13.93 -11.72 -1.69
CA PRO A 236 -14.47 -11.13 -2.90
C PRO A 236 -13.37 -10.92 -3.96
N LEU A 237 -13.82 -10.65 -5.19
CA LEU A 237 -13.00 -9.99 -6.20
C LEU A 237 -12.46 -8.67 -5.68
N ALA A 238 -11.25 -8.30 -6.13
CA ALA A 238 -10.61 -7.04 -5.78
C ALA A 238 -11.52 -5.85 -6.11
N MET A 239 -11.81 -5.08 -5.07
CA MET A 239 -12.55 -3.82 -5.15
C MET A 239 -11.59 -2.68 -5.50
N ALA A 240 -12.09 -1.71 -6.24
CA ALA A 240 -11.34 -0.51 -6.61
C ALA A 240 -11.29 0.48 -5.44
N GLU A 241 -10.51 1.54 -5.59
CA GLU A 241 -10.51 2.69 -4.68
C GLU A 241 -11.92 3.25 -4.47
N GLY A 242 -12.24 3.61 -3.22
CA GLY A 242 -13.42 4.38 -2.85
C GLY A 242 -14.47 3.60 -2.07
N ARG A 243 -15.72 4.08 -2.14
CA ARG A 243 -16.83 3.59 -1.32
C ARG A 243 -17.53 2.39 -1.96
N HIS A 244 -17.68 1.33 -1.17
CA HIS A 244 -18.37 0.11 -1.52
C HIS A 244 -19.54 -0.15 -0.56
N GLN A 245 -20.74 -0.34 -1.12
CA GLN A 245 -21.90 -0.80 -0.36
C GLN A 245 -22.09 -2.30 -0.63
N LEU A 246 -21.65 -3.12 0.31
CA LEU A 246 -21.73 -4.57 0.20
C LEU A 246 -23.10 -5.07 0.61
N THR A 247 -23.71 -5.90 -0.21
CA THR A 247 -24.97 -6.60 0.12
C THR A 247 -24.84 -8.08 -0.18
N ALA A 248 -25.51 -8.91 0.63
CA ALA A 248 -25.57 -10.35 0.45
C ALA A 248 -26.99 -10.77 0.08
N VAL A 249 -27.13 -11.76 -0.82
CA VAL A 249 -28.37 -12.52 -1.01
C VAL A 249 -28.08 -14.00 -0.83
N GLU A 250 -29.05 -14.73 -0.31
CA GLU A 250 -28.98 -16.16 -0.14
C GLU A 250 -29.85 -16.85 -1.17
N SER A 251 -29.34 -17.89 -1.81
CA SER A 251 -30.09 -18.74 -2.73
C SER A 251 -30.04 -20.19 -2.27
N THR A 252 -31.18 -20.87 -2.33
CA THR A 252 -31.29 -22.30 -1.99
C THR A 252 -30.99 -23.19 -3.21
N PRO A 253 -30.70 -24.49 -3.00
CA PRO A 253 -30.55 -25.47 -4.08
C PRO A 253 -31.73 -25.52 -5.10
N PRO A 254 -33.00 -25.26 -4.72
CA PRO A 254 -34.13 -25.08 -5.64
C PRO A 254 -34.27 -23.64 -6.19
N GLY A 255 -33.28 -22.78 -6.05
CA GLY A 255 -33.23 -21.44 -6.66
C GLY A 255 -34.20 -20.39 -6.13
N LYS A 256 -34.78 -20.61 -4.94
CA LYS A 256 -35.42 -19.51 -4.19
C LYS A 256 -34.33 -18.57 -3.70
N ILE A 257 -34.55 -17.27 -3.82
CA ILE A 257 -33.63 -16.21 -3.40
C ILE A 257 -34.26 -15.43 -2.24
N SER A 258 -33.46 -15.05 -1.24
CA SER A 258 -33.86 -14.14 -0.18
C SER A 258 -34.02 -12.70 -0.66
N ALA A 259 -34.51 -11.83 0.23
CA ALA A 259 -34.24 -10.39 0.09
C ALA A 259 -32.74 -10.12 0.30
N ALA A 260 -32.24 -8.98 -0.18
CA ALA A 260 -30.89 -8.53 0.13
C ALA A 260 -30.74 -8.22 1.62
N SER A 261 -29.54 -8.46 2.14
CA SER A 261 -29.13 -8.02 3.47
C SER A 261 -29.21 -6.50 3.58
N VAL A 262 -29.13 -6.00 4.82
CA VAL A 262 -28.70 -4.61 5.03
C VAL A 262 -27.30 -4.42 4.45
N HIS A 263 -27.03 -3.23 3.90
CA HIS A 263 -25.72 -2.94 3.34
C HIS A 263 -24.64 -2.82 4.42
N PHE A 264 -23.46 -3.38 4.14
CA PHE A 264 -22.24 -3.17 4.89
C PHE A 264 -21.36 -2.20 4.11
N GLU A 265 -21.13 -1.01 4.65
CA GLU A 265 -20.30 -0.01 3.98
C GLU A 265 -18.83 -0.25 4.27
N LEU A 266 -18.00 -0.13 3.24
CA LEU A 266 -16.54 -0.19 3.32
C LEU A 266 -15.92 0.87 2.42
N HIS A 267 -14.84 1.51 2.85
CA HIS A 267 -14.03 2.38 2.00
C HIS A 267 -12.68 1.71 1.73
N ILE A 268 -12.39 1.48 0.46
CA ILE A 268 -11.09 0.98 0.00
C ILE A 268 -10.19 2.19 -0.25
N ASP A 269 -9.06 2.24 0.43
CA ASP A 269 -8.05 3.28 0.27
C ASP A 269 -6.69 2.65 -0.06
N LEU A 270 -6.29 2.75 -1.31
CA LEU A 270 -5.06 2.23 -1.90
C LEU A 270 -4.07 3.35 -2.20
N THR A 271 -4.38 4.60 -1.85
CA THR A 271 -3.66 5.78 -2.31
C THR A 271 -2.65 6.21 -1.25
N PRO A 272 -1.33 6.09 -1.49
CA PRO A 272 -0.37 6.61 -0.54
C PRO A 272 -0.46 8.13 -0.38
N PRO A 273 -0.20 8.66 0.83
CA PRO A 273 -0.22 10.09 1.05
C PRO A 273 0.90 10.78 0.27
N ALA A 274 0.64 12.00 -0.20
CA ALA A 274 1.70 12.88 -0.68
C ALA A 274 2.57 13.34 0.50
N VAL A 275 3.88 13.51 0.28
CA VAL A 275 4.81 13.99 1.31
C VAL A 275 5.81 14.97 0.72
N SER A 276 6.16 15.99 1.50
CA SER A 276 7.24 16.93 1.19
C SER A 276 8.14 17.15 2.41
N LEU A 277 9.43 17.41 2.12
CA LEU A 277 10.40 18.00 3.05
C LEU A 277 10.69 19.41 2.51
N ASP A 278 10.11 20.40 3.16
CA ASP A 278 10.05 21.77 2.65
C ASP A 278 11.23 22.61 3.12
N ASN A 279 11.72 22.38 4.36
CA ASN A 279 12.73 23.24 4.96
C ASN A 279 13.60 22.52 6.01
N LEU A 280 14.86 22.97 6.09
CA LEU A 280 15.76 22.78 7.23
C LEU A 280 15.96 24.14 7.92
N ALA A 281 15.93 24.21 9.25
CA ALA A 281 16.19 25.45 9.97
C ALA A 281 17.40 25.32 10.91
N ASP A 282 18.31 26.29 10.81
CA ASP A 282 19.44 26.55 11.69
C ASP A 282 19.00 27.49 12.83
N ASN A 283 19.30 27.12 14.08
CA ASN A 283 19.11 28.01 15.22
C ASN A 283 20.36 28.22 16.11
N VAL A 284 21.55 28.00 15.55
CA VAL A 284 22.84 28.06 16.23
C VAL A 284 23.72 29.17 15.66
N GLY A 285 24.42 29.88 16.55
CA GLY A 285 25.41 30.89 16.13
C GLY A 285 24.78 32.17 15.55
N SER A 286 25.50 32.81 14.62
CA SER A 286 25.13 34.13 14.08
C SER A 286 24.38 34.07 12.75
N LEU A 287 24.40 32.93 12.05
CA LEU A 287 23.68 32.69 10.82
C LEU A 287 22.56 31.67 11.06
N THR A 288 21.43 32.17 11.57
CA THR A 288 20.24 31.35 11.82
C THR A 288 19.18 31.55 10.75
N GLY A 289 18.32 30.56 10.53
CA GLY A 289 17.18 30.65 9.62
C GLY A 289 17.06 29.43 8.71
N ASP A 290 16.30 29.60 7.63
CA ASP A 290 16.00 28.54 6.67
C ASP A 290 17.23 28.22 5.79
N ILE A 291 17.56 26.93 5.70
CA ILE A 291 18.68 26.38 4.94
C ILE A 291 18.10 25.74 3.67
N PRO A 292 18.29 26.32 2.47
CA PRO A 292 17.85 25.69 1.22
C PRO A 292 18.65 24.41 0.94
N SER A 293 18.10 23.51 0.12
CA SER A 293 18.83 22.30 -0.30
C SER A 293 20.14 22.67 -1.03
N GLY A 294 21.24 22.09 -0.58
CA GLY A 294 22.61 22.42 -0.96
C GLY A 294 23.26 23.53 -0.12
N GLY A 295 22.57 24.04 0.90
CA GLY A 295 23.08 25.07 1.81
C GLY A 295 24.08 24.54 2.85
N LEU A 296 24.69 25.47 3.57
CA LEU A 296 25.63 25.26 4.67
C LEU A 296 24.95 25.60 6.01
N THR A 297 25.31 24.88 7.07
CA THR A 297 24.85 25.15 8.44
C THR A 297 25.96 24.84 9.45
N ASN A 298 26.01 25.59 10.54
CA ASN A 298 26.85 25.27 11.69
C ASN A 298 26.03 24.64 12.85
N ASP A 299 24.75 24.34 12.62
CA ASP A 299 23.91 23.57 13.51
C ASP A 299 24.05 22.07 13.20
N THR A 300 24.44 21.29 14.20
CA THR A 300 24.54 19.83 14.09
C THR A 300 23.22 19.13 14.33
N GLN A 301 22.16 19.84 14.69
CA GLN A 301 20.83 19.29 14.96
C GLN A 301 19.70 20.17 14.39
N PRO A 302 19.71 20.44 13.07
CA PRO A 302 18.73 21.30 12.43
C PRO A 302 17.30 20.76 12.59
N TRP A 303 16.33 21.67 12.51
CA TRP A 303 14.92 21.31 12.45
C TRP A 303 14.48 21.05 11.01
N LEU A 304 13.88 19.88 10.77
CA LEU A 304 13.21 19.53 9.52
C LEU A 304 11.73 19.91 9.62
N SER A 305 11.15 20.39 8.53
CA SER A 305 9.71 20.59 8.40
C SER A 305 9.20 20.32 7.00
N GLY A 306 7.93 19.94 6.90
CA GLY A 306 7.28 19.66 5.63
C GLY A 306 5.80 19.37 5.80
N ARG A 307 5.19 18.80 4.76
CA ARG A 307 3.76 18.51 4.74
C ARG A 307 3.44 17.09 4.32
N SER A 308 2.31 16.58 4.80
CA SER A 308 1.69 15.33 4.36
C SER A 308 0.21 15.30 4.72
N GLU A 309 -0.44 14.15 4.53
CA GLU A 309 -1.80 13.93 5.00
C GLU A 309 -1.88 14.01 6.53
N PRO A 310 -2.90 14.68 7.11
CA PRO A 310 -3.10 14.73 8.56
C PRO A 310 -3.12 13.34 9.21
N GLY A 311 -2.36 13.18 10.29
CA GLY A 311 -2.23 11.91 11.00
C GLY A 311 -1.28 10.90 10.33
N ALA A 312 -0.76 11.17 9.13
CA ALA A 312 0.22 10.30 8.49
C ALA A 312 1.52 10.24 9.30
N LYS A 313 2.12 9.05 9.33
CA LYS A 313 3.42 8.80 9.94
C LYS A 313 4.52 9.11 8.93
N ILE A 314 5.38 10.06 9.27
CA ILE A 314 6.55 10.44 8.50
C ILE A 314 7.75 9.64 8.99
N GLU A 315 8.47 8.99 8.09
CA GLU A 315 9.75 8.34 8.36
C GLU A 315 10.88 9.19 7.78
N ILE A 316 11.89 9.50 8.60
CA ILE A 316 13.01 10.35 8.22
C ILE A 316 14.24 9.46 8.02
N THR A 317 14.82 9.56 6.82
CA THR A 317 16.04 8.84 6.44
C THR A 317 17.17 9.82 6.21
N ILE A 318 18.32 9.58 6.86
CA ILE A 318 19.56 10.35 6.66
C ILE A 318 20.66 9.40 6.19
N ASN A 319 21.29 9.73 5.06
CA ASN A 319 22.34 8.93 4.41
C ASN A 319 21.97 7.45 4.21
N GLY A 320 20.69 7.17 3.95
CA GLY A 320 20.15 5.82 3.74
C GLY A 320 19.80 5.06 5.01
N THR A 321 19.89 5.69 6.20
CA THR A 321 19.48 5.10 7.48
C THR A 321 18.26 5.81 8.04
N VAL A 322 17.25 5.07 8.47
CA VAL A 322 16.09 5.63 9.20
C VAL A 322 16.55 6.12 10.57
N VAL A 323 16.36 7.42 10.82
CA VAL A 323 16.82 8.07 12.07
C VAL A 323 15.70 8.40 13.04
N GLY A 324 14.44 8.35 12.57
CA GLY A 324 13.30 8.66 13.42
C GLY A 324 12.01 8.83 12.63
N THR A 325 10.97 9.19 13.35
CA THR A 325 9.63 9.39 12.79
C THR A 325 8.97 10.63 13.38
N ALA A 326 8.03 11.20 12.65
CA ALA A 326 7.14 12.27 13.08
C ALA A 326 5.69 11.95 12.70
N ILE A 327 4.74 12.64 13.30
CA ILE A 327 3.32 12.55 12.93
C ILE A 327 2.90 13.90 12.36
N THR A 328 2.17 13.86 11.25
CA THR A 328 1.59 15.06 10.63
C THR A 328 0.40 15.54 11.46
N ASP A 329 0.36 16.84 11.76
CA ASP A 329 -0.72 17.46 12.52
C ASP A 329 -2.02 17.61 11.69
N ALA A 330 -3.07 18.13 12.33
CA ALA A 330 -4.38 18.31 11.73
C ALA A 330 -4.38 19.28 10.53
N ASP A 331 -3.40 20.19 10.46
CA ASP A 331 -3.24 21.17 9.39
C ASP A 331 -2.34 20.64 8.26
N GLY A 332 -1.86 19.40 8.36
CA GLY A 332 -1.03 18.75 7.35
C GLY A 332 0.46 19.07 7.50
N ASN A 333 0.91 19.62 8.63
CA ASN A 333 2.31 19.97 8.86
C ASN A 333 3.01 18.94 9.76
N TRP A 334 4.30 18.73 9.54
CA TRP A 334 5.12 17.93 10.44
C TRP A 334 6.45 18.63 10.70
N ARG A 335 7.06 18.30 11.84
CA ARG A 335 8.40 18.77 12.23
C ARG A 335 9.20 17.67 12.91
N PHE A 336 10.50 17.66 12.69
CA PHE A 336 11.41 16.69 13.29
C PHE A 336 12.76 17.35 13.56
N ARG A 337 13.32 17.18 14.77
CA ARG A 337 14.70 17.61 15.05
C ARG A 337 15.64 16.46 14.77
N THR A 338 16.67 16.67 13.96
CA THR A 338 17.59 15.58 13.62
C THR A 338 18.35 15.08 14.86
N PRO A 339 18.84 13.82 14.85
CA PRO A 339 19.96 13.46 15.70
C PRO A 339 21.20 14.31 15.37
N LEU A 340 22.25 14.18 16.18
CA LEU A 340 23.53 14.84 15.91
C LEU A 340 24.05 14.43 14.52
N LEU A 341 24.31 15.43 13.68
CA LEU A 341 24.93 15.32 12.38
C LEU A 341 26.40 15.68 12.49
N GLU A 342 27.25 14.85 11.89
CA GLU A 342 28.68 15.14 11.76
C GLU A 342 28.94 16.17 10.66
N ASP A 343 30.08 16.85 10.73
CA ASP A 343 30.53 17.75 9.67
C ASP A 343 30.59 17.01 8.31
N GLY A 344 30.27 17.74 7.25
CA GLY A 344 30.24 17.29 5.86
C GLY A 344 28.84 17.15 5.29
N ALA A 345 28.77 16.52 4.11
CA ALA A 345 27.56 16.44 3.32
C ALA A 345 26.57 15.39 3.88
N GLN A 346 25.35 15.84 4.16
CA GLN A 346 24.22 15.04 4.60
C GLN A 346 23.16 14.96 3.49
N ARG A 347 22.56 13.78 3.30
CA ARG A 347 21.41 13.56 2.40
C ARG A 347 20.20 13.09 3.18
N ILE A 348 19.11 13.83 3.10
CA ILE A 348 17.91 13.61 3.90
C ILE A 348 16.74 13.35 2.95
N SER A 349 15.96 12.31 3.20
CA SER A 349 14.71 12.05 2.49
C SER A 349 13.65 11.55 3.46
N VAL A 350 12.38 11.68 3.06
CA VAL A 350 11.25 11.26 3.89
C VAL A 350 10.24 10.44 3.10
N THR A 351 9.55 9.54 3.79
CA THR A 351 8.34 8.85 3.31
C THR A 351 7.19 9.14 4.26
N ALA A 352 5.95 8.99 3.78
CA ALA A 352 4.75 9.07 4.61
C ALA A 352 3.92 7.79 4.48
N THR A 353 3.35 7.34 5.59
CA THR A 353 2.41 6.22 5.66
C THR A 353 1.09 6.70 6.26
N ASP A 354 -0.03 6.44 5.59
CA ASP A 354 -1.37 6.79 6.08
C ASP A 354 -1.86 5.85 7.21
N ALA A 355 -3.10 6.03 7.65
CA ALA A 355 -3.71 5.25 8.74
C ALA A 355 -4.00 3.78 8.38
N VAL A 356 -4.13 3.45 7.09
CA VAL A 356 -4.43 2.10 6.60
C VAL A 356 -3.19 1.40 6.03
N GLY A 357 -2.04 2.05 6.08
CA GLY A 357 -0.72 1.50 5.78
C GLY A 357 -0.20 1.77 4.37
N ASN A 358 -0.85 2.58 3.53
CA ASN A 358 -0.27 2.90 2.23
C ASN A 358 0.92 3.85 2.42
N THR A 359 2.04 3.54 1.79
CA THR A 359 3.31 4.26 1.98
C THR A 359 3.78 4.92 0.70
N SER A 360 4.16 6.19 0.79
CA SER A 360 4.63 6.99 -0.34
C SER A 360 5.98 6.50 -0.86
N LYS A 361 6.35 6.96 -2.07
CA LYS A 361 7.76 6.94 -2.47
C LYS A 361 8.56 7.94 -1.62
N PRO A 362 9.87 7.73 -1.42
CA PRO A 362 10.73 8.73 -0.80
C PRO A 362 10.72 10.04 -1.59
N THR A 363 10.85 11.17 -0.88
CA THR A 363 11.13 12.47 -1.51
C THR A 363 12.49 12.43 -2.23
N ALA A 364 12.74 13.45 -3.07
CA ALA A 364 14.10 13.73 -3.49
C ALA A 364 15.00 14.05 -2.27
N ASP A 365 16.31 13.81 -2.41
CA ASP A 365 17.27 14.12 -1.36
C ASP A 365 17.34 15.63 -1.13
N TYR A 366 17.08 16.04 0.11
CA TYR A 366 17.46 17.35 0.63
C TYR A 366 18.92 17.26 1.08
N ARG A 367 19.78 18.09 0.49
CA ARG A 367 21.21 18.09 0.78
C ARG A 367 21.55 19.25 1.70
N VAL A 368 22.44 19.02 2.65
CA VAL A 368 22.99 20.08 3.51
C VAL A 368 24.44 19.75 3.82
N GLU A 369 25.29 20.75 3.88
CA GLU A 369 26.66 20.63 4.37
C GLU A 369 26.70 21.17 5.80
N VAL A 370 27.06 20.31 6.74
CA VAL A 370 27.29 20.72 8.14
C VAL A 370 28.74 21.12 8.26
N ASP A 371 29.01 22.34 8.71
CA ASP A 371 30.36 22.83 8.99
C ASP A 371 30.36 23.64 10.29
N THR A 372 30.87 23.00 11.34
CA THR A 372 31.02 23.61 12.67
C THR A 372 32.38 24.25 12.89
N GLN A 373 33.29 24.19 11.92
CA GLN A 373 34.68 24.58 12.09
C GLN A 373 34.94 25.94 11.46
N ILE A 374 35.59 26.82 12.24
CA ILE A 374 36.16 28.06 11.71
C ILE A 374 37.68 27.89 11.60
N ALA A 375 38.25 28.26 10.46
CA ALA A 375 39.69 28.22 10.29
C ALA A 375 40.38 29.19 11.28
N LYS A 376 41.43 28.74 11.96
CA LYS A 376 42.20 29.60 12.87
C LYS A 376 42.81 30.76 12.06
N PRO A 377 42.63 32.03 12.47
CA PRO A 377 43.32 33.14 11.84
C PRO A 377 44.83 33.02 12.05
N THR A 378 45.60 33.58 11.13
CA THR A 378 47.06 33.66 11.24
C THR A 378 47.51 35.11 11.18
N ILE A 379 48.63 35.40 11.84
CA ILE A 379 49.48 36.56 11.54
C ILE A 379 50.59 36.03 10.63
N SER A 380 50.58 36.42 9.36
CA SER A 380 51.53 35.96 8.35
C SER A 380 52.80 36.81 8.31
N SER A 381 52.69 38.12 8.55
CA SER A 381 53.86 39.01 8.63
C SER A 381 53.60 40.23 9.48
N VAL A 382 54.68 40.77 10.03
CA VAL A 382 54.74 42.08 10.69
C VAL A 382 55.86 42.85 10.00
N THR A 383 55.61 44.09 9.57
CA THR A 383 56.55 44.82 8.69
C THR A 383 56.87 46.20 9.26
N ASP A 384 58.17 46.53 9.31
CA ASP A 384 58.73 47.85 9.64
C ASP A 384 58.80 48.72 8.36
N ALA A 385 58.25 49.93 8.43
CA ALA A 385 58.26 50.89 7.33
C ALA A 385 59.10 52.17 7.60
N VAL A 386 59.88 52.22 8.68
CA VAL A 386 60.62 53.40 9.13
C VAL A 386 62.12 53.25 8.86
N GLU A 387 62.67 54.10 7.99
CA GLU A 387 64.11 54.13 7.72
C GLU A 387 64.94 54.47 8.97
N GLY A 388 66.17 53.95 9.04
CA GLY A 388 67.06 54.11 10.19
C GLY A 388 67.33 52.83 10.99
N GLY A 389 66.82 51.68 10.50
CA GLY A 389 67.03 50.34 11.05
C GLY A 389 66.81 49.24 10.00
N VAL A 390 66.39 48.05 10.44
CA VAL A 390 65.98 46.95 9.53
C VAL A 390 64.56 47.24 9.03
N THR A 391 64.43 47.67 7.78
CA THR A 391 63.13 47.87 7.13
C THR A 391 62.64 46.58 6.47
N GLY A 392 61.33 46.38 6.42
CA GLY A 392 60.71 45.17 5.86
C GLY A 392 60.22 44.19 6.94
N ALA A 393 60.16 42.89 6.60
CA ALA A 393 59.56 41.89 7.48
C ALA A 393 60.36 41.70 8.78
N ILE A 394 59.67 41.77 9.90
CA ILE A 394 60.20 41.54 11.25
C ILE A 394 60.18 40.04 11.54
N ALA A 395 61.29 39.51 12.05
CA ALA A 395 61.44 38.08 12.35
C ALA A 395 60.54 37.65 13.53
N ASN A 396 59.80 36.55 13.35
CA ASN A 396 58.94 35.95 14.37
C ASN A 396 59.63 34.77 15.11
N ASP A 397 60.92 34.92 15.41
CA ASP A 397 61.74 33.94 16.13
C ASP A 397 62.22 34.47 17.51
N GLY A 398 61.64 35.59 17.94
CA GLY A 398 62.02 36.30 19.18
C GLY A 398 63.23 37.22 19.03
N THR A 399 63.85 37.31 17.84
CA THR A 399 64.96 38.23 17.56
C THR A 399 64.55 39.48 16.78
N GLY A 400 63.28 39.57 16.38
CA GLY A 400 62.73 40.71 15.65
C GLY A 400 62.85 42.01 16.44
N LEU A 401 63.58 42.97 15.87
CA LEU A 401 63.68 44.34 16.37
C LEU A 401 63.10 45.28 15.31
N THR A 402 62.42 46.33 15.75
CA THR A 402 61.84 47.34 14.87
C THR A 402 62.01 48.72 15.49
N ASN A 403 62.24 49.73 14.65
CA ASN A 403 62.20 51.14 15.04
C ASN A 403 60.88 51.81 14.63
N ASP A 404 59.94 51.04 14.06
CA ASP A 404 58.58 51.45 13.74
C ASP A 404 57.63 51.13 14.90
N ALA A 405 57.14 52.17 15.59
CA ALA A 405 56.16 52.01 16.67
C ALA A 405 54.74 51.66 16.16
N ARG A 406 54.53 51.61 14.84
CA ARG A 406 53.28 51.21 14.19
C ARG A 406 53.58 50.23 13.04
N PRO A 407 54.12 49.03 13.31
CA PRO A 407 54.34 48.07 12.24
C PRO A 407 53.00 47.64 11.61
N VAL A 408 53.06 47.23 10.34
CA VAL A 408 51.89 46.68 9.64
C VAL A 408 51.82 45.18 9.90
N LEU A 409 50.74 44.72 10.51
CA LEU A 409 50.41 43.31 10.68
C LEU A 409 49.56 42.86 9.49
N SER A 410 49.82 41.67 8.97
CA SER A 410 48.94 41.05 7.97
C SER A 410 48.85 39.56 8.16
N GLY A 411 47.78 38.96 7.63
CA GLY A 411 47.51 37.56 7.85
C GLY A 411 46.33 37.03 7.06
N LYS A 412 45.92 35.80 7.40
CA LYS A 412 44.80 35.11 6.79
C LYS A 412 43.70 34.82 7.78
N VAL A 413 42.46 34.85 7.29
CA VAL A 413 41.27 34.45 8.03
C VAL A 413 40.22 33.96 7.02
N GLU A 414 39.16 33.32 7.50
CA GLU A 414 37.96 33.14 6.70
C GLU A 414 37.21 34.47 6.51
N ALA A 415 36.81 34.78 5.28
CA ALA A 415 36.10 36.02 4.96
C ALA A 415 34.77 36.09 5.74
N GLY A 416 34.44 37.27 6.25
CA GLY A 416 33.28 37.50 7.13
C GLY A 416 33.56 37.29 8.62
N SER A 417 34.74 36.76 8.99
CA SER A 417 35.09 36.53 10.39
C SER A 417 35.43 37.81 11.13
N LEU A 418 35.06 37.86 12.42
CA LEU A 418 35.57 38.85 13.36
C LEU A 418 36.99 38.50 13.79
N ILE A 419 37.96 39.34 13.42
CA ILE A 419 39.33 39.28 13.91
C ILE A 419 39.43 40.13 15.18
N THR A 420 40.12 39.61 16.19
CA THR A 420 40.58 40.41 17.34
C THR A 420 42.08 40.20 17.52
N ILE A 421 42.85 41.28 17.46
CA ILE A 421 44.30 41.29 17.63
C ILE A 421 44.61 41.55 19.10
N TYR A 422 45.49 40.74 19.68
CA TYR A 422 45.98 40.91 21.05
C TYR A 422 47.46 41.26 21.09
N ASP A 423 47.84 42.05 22.08
CA ASP A 423 49.21 42.17 22.58
C ASP A 423 49.27 41.54 23.98
N GLY A 424 49.92 40.38 24.07
CA GLY A 424 49.84 39.50 25.23
C GLY A 424 48.39 39.07 25.51
N SER A 425 47.84 39.49 26.65
CA SER A 425 46.44 39.25 27.02
C SER A 425 45.50 40.42 26.71
N THR A 426 46.02 41.54 26.22
CA THR A 426 45.24 42.76 26.00
C THR A 426 44.73 42.81 24.56
N ALA A 427 43.41 42.90 24.36
CA ALA A 427 42.85 43.13 23.04
C ALA A 427 43.16 44.57 22.61
N ILE A 428 43.81 44.74 21.46
CA ILE A 428 44.24 46.05 20.95
C ILE A 428 43.38 46.54 19.77
N HIS A 429 42.75 45.61 19.03
CA HIS A 429 41.84 45.97 17.94
C HIS A 429 40.90 44.81 17.59
N SER A 430 39.70 45.13 17.10
CA SER A 430 38.77 44.17 16.52
C SER A 430 38.13 44.73 15.25
N PHE A 431 38.05 43.90 14.21
CA PHE A 431 37.41 44.26 12.94
C PHE A 431 36.93 43.01 12.21
N VAL A 432 35.93 43.16 11.35
CA VAL A 432 35.45 42.07 10.48
C VAL A 432 36.26 42.11 9.18
N SER A 433 36.91 41.00 8.83
CA SER A 433 37.59 40.90 7.54
C SER A 433 36.58 40.56 6.46
N THR A 434 36.50 41.32 5.38
CA THR A 434 35.62 41.01 4.24
C THR A 434 36.28 40.10 3.20
N THR A 435 37.58 39.86 3.34
CA THR A 435 38.41 39.05 2.44
C THR A 435 39.16 37.97 3.21
N SER A 436 39.72 36.99 2.51
CA SER A 436 40.52 35.92 3.12
C SER A 436 41.88 36.38 3.65
N ASP A 437 42.35 37.54 3.19
CA ASP A 437 43.55 38.21 3.69
C ASP A 437 43.13 39.45 4.47
N TRP A 438 43.89 39.79 5.50
CA TRP A 438 43.70 41.00 6.30
C TRP A 438 45.03 41.71 6.51
N ALA A 439 44.97 43.04 6.67
CA ALA A 439 46.09 43.86 7.09
C ALA A 439 45.61 44.93 8.07
N TRP A 440 46.43 45.22 9.06
CA TRP A 440 46.13 46.20 10.10
C TRP A 440 47.39 46.91 10.56
N GLN A 441 47.24 48.20 10.87
CA GLN A 441 48.24 49.05 11.49
C GLN A 441 47.51 49.92 12.52
N TYR A 442 48.19 50.31 13.60
CA TYR A 442 47.63 51.29 14.52
C TYR A 442 47.23 52.58 13.80
N PRO A 443 46.11 53.22 14.19
CA PRO A 443 45.80 54.60 13.79
C PRO A 443 46.97 55.56 14.10
N ALA A 444 47.03 56.68 13.37
CA ALA A 444 48.17 57.59 13.45
C ALA A 444 48.43 58.17 14.86
N ASP A 445 47.42 58.21 15.71
CA ASP A 445 47.43 58.72 17.10
C ASP A 445 47.72 57.65 18.16
N ALA A 446 47.92 56.38 17.77
CA ALA A 446 48.29 55.28 18.65
C ALA A 446 49.58 54.59 18.18
N SER A 447 50.28 53.93 19.11
CA SER A 447 51.47 53.16 18.79
C SER A 447 51.73 52.10 19.86
N PHE A 448 52.55 51.11 19.53
CA PHE A 448 53.17 50.27 20.54
C PHE A 448 54.10 51.12 21.43
N SER A 449 54.24 50.72 22.69
CA SER A 449 55.23 51.29 23.60
C SER A 449 56.63 50.73 23.29
N ASP A 450 57.67 51.29 23.90
CA ASP A 450 58.98 50.64 23.87
C ASP A 450 58.96 49.38 24.74
N GLY A 451 59.48 48.26 24.21
CA GLY A 451 59.52 46.98 24.91
C GLY A 451 59.22 45.76 24.05
N GLU A 452 59.06 44.61 24.71
CA GLU A 452 58.67 43.35 24.08
C GLU A 452 57.15 43.28 23.92
N HIS A 453 56.70 42.87 22.73
CA HIS A 453 55.29 42.73 22.37
C HIS A 453 55.03 41.33 21.80
N VAL A 454 53.90 40.73 22.20
CA VAL A 454 53.51 39.38 21.77
C VAL A 454 52.17 39.44 21.07
N LEU A 455 52.21 39.47 19.74
CA LEU A 455 51.03 39.62 18.90
C LEU A 455 50.37 38.26 18.64
N ARG A 456 49.05 38.14 18.85
CA ARG A 456 48.29 36.92 18.58
C ARG A 456 46.85 37.16 18.17
#